data_AF-A0A0F9MIR4-F1
#
_entry.id   AF-A0A0F9MIR4-F1
#
_cell.length_a   1.000
_cell.length_b   1.000
_cell.length_c   1.000
_cell.angle_alpha   90.00
_cell.angle_beta   90.00
_cell.angle_gamma   90.00
#
_symmetry.space_group_name_H-M   'P 1'
#
loop_
_entity.id
_entity.type
_entity.pdbx_description
1 polymer ?
#
loop_
_entity_poly.entity_id
_entity_poly.type
_entity_poly.pdbx_seq_one_letter_code
_entity_poly.pdbx_strand_id
1 'polypeptide(L)'
;MDDQEFVRNQQQEAIANDPNAMYADAIREEKAINILAQIDPGNLLTDIEHRIRGEKKDMYGQWSKISRSNGEVSEELVSDFISFLGSILNQNTSMSNFKEQEVTNMMEMIIDWVRTNLVVNAENYGIEGNYPEYDRVAHIICSTCFTVFKRALNGAESRKIFRMMKMNETINPSKENKFTDNFKFW
;
A
#
# COMPACT_ATOMS: atom_id res chain seq x y z
N MET A 1 -40.42 -22.03 -27.76
CA MET A 1 -39.54 -20.98 -27.21
C MET A 1 -40.39 -20.22 -26.24
N ASP A 2 -40.04 -20.25 -24.96
CA ASP A 2 -40.84 -19.62 -23.90
C ASP A 2 -40.74 -18.10 -24.04
N ASP A 3 -41.89 -17.42 -24.11
CA ASP A 3 -41.98 -15.96 -24.19
C ASP A 3 -41.24 -15.26 -23.01
N GLN A 4 -41.04 -15.97 -21.90
CA GLN A 4 -40.24 -15.51 -20.76
C GLN A 4 -38.72 -15.42 -21.04
N GLU A 5 -38.16 -16.30 -21.87
CA GLU A 5 -36.74 -16.22 -22.26
C GLU A 5 -36.48 -15.02 -23.19
N PHE A 6 -37.41 -14.74 -24.09
CA PHE A 6 -37.28 -13.64 -25.04
C PHE A 6 -37.35 -12.26 -24.35
N VAL A 7 -38.25 -12.10 -23.37
CA VAL A 7 -38.36 -10.87 -22.58
C VAL A 7 -37.13 -10.65 -21.68
N ARG A 8 -36.55 -11.73 -21.12
CA ARG A 8 -35.29 -11.65 -20.37
C ARG A 8 -34.12 -11.18 -21.22
N ASN A 9 -33.98 -11.72 -22.43
CA ASN A 9 -32.90 -11.35 -23.35
C ASN A 9 -33.02 -9.88 -23.81
N GLN A 10 -34.22 -9.38 -24.11
CA GLN A 10 -34.41 -7.96 -24.46
C GLN A 10 -34.16 -7.00 -23.29
N GLN A 11 -34.53 -7.37 -22.06
CA GLN A 11 -34.22 -6.57 -20.88
C GLN A 11 -32.71 -6.53 -20.60
N GLN A 12 -31.98 -7.64 -20.84
CA GLN A 12 -30.53 -7.66 -20.71
C GLN A 12 -29.82 -6.79 -21.76
N GLU A 13 -30.28 -6.81 -23.02
CA GLU A 13 -29.72 -5.94 -24.08
C GLU A 13 -30.00 -4.45 -23.84
N ALA A 14 -31.13 -4.11 -23.22
CA ALA A 14 -31.47 -2.72 -22.86
C ALA A 14 -30.61 -2.19 -21.69
N ILE A 15 -30.27 -3.04 -20.72
CA ILE A 15 -29.37 -2.68 -19.60
C ILE A 15 -27.92 -2.56 -20.09
N ALA A 16 -27.49 -3.42 -21.03
CA ALA A 16 -26.15 -3.39 -21.59
C ALA A 16 -25.84 -2.16 -22.46
N ASN A 17 -26.86 -1.49 -22.99
CA ASN A 17 -26.72 -0.31 -23.83
C ASN A 17 -27.07 1.01 -23.11
N ASP A 18 -27.32 1.01 -21.80
CA ASP A 18 -27.50 2.25 -21.04
C ASP A 18 -26.13 2.98 -20.94
N PRO A 19 -25.96 4.15 -21.58
CA PRO A 19 -24.71 4.91 -21.53
C PRO A 19 -24.28 5.25 -20.10
N ASN A 20 -25.24 5.32 -19.17
CA ASN A 20 -24.96 5.57 -17.76
C ASN A 20 -24.31 4.37 -17.06
N ALA A 21 -24.57 3.13 -17.51
CA ALA A 21 -23.94 1.94 -16.96
C ALA A 21 -22.46 1.89 -17.33
N MET A 22 -22.13 2.13 -18.60
CA MET A 22 -20.73 2.21 -19.06
C MET A 22 -19.94 3.33 -18.38
N TYR A 23 -20.56 4.50 -18.19
CA TYR A 23 -19.94 5.62 -17.49
C TYR A 23 -19.72 5.33 -16.00
N ALA A 24 -20.69 4.68 -15.34
CA ALA A 24 -20.58 4.28 -13.95
C ALA A 24 -19.46 3.24 -13.73
N ASP A 25 -19.28 2.32 -14.67
CA ASP A 25 -18.20 1.33 -14.62
C ASP A 25 -16.82 1.98 -14.82
N ALA A 26 -16.68 2.90 -15.78
CA ALA A 26 -15.43 3.63 -16.00
C ALA A 26 -15.00 4.45 -14.77
N ILE A 27 -15.92 5.16 -14.11
CA ILE A 27 -15.62 5.90 -12.87
C ILE A 27 -15.19 4.95 -11.74
N ARG A 28 -15.77 3.76 -11.66
CA ARG A 28 -15.43 2.78 -10.60
C ARG A 28 -14.07 2.16 -10.83
N GLU A 29 -13.74 1.83 -12.08
CA GLU A 29 -12.42 1.35 -12.46
C GLU A 29 -11.34 2.40 -12.13
N GLU A 30 -11.58 3.67 -12.47
CA GLU A 30 -10.68 4.77 -12.12
C GLU A 30 -10.49 4.90 -10.60
N LYS A 31 -11.56 4.77 -9.80
CA LYS A 31 -11.47 4.75 -8.33
C LYS A 31 -10.67 3.55 -7.80
N ALA A 32 -10.83 2.38 -8.40
CA ALA A 32 -10.09 1.18 -8.02
C ALA A 32 -8.59 1.34 -8.32
N ILE A 33 -8.25 1.85 -9.51
CA ILE A 33 -6.87 2.16 -9.91
C ILE A 33 -6.25 3.17 -8.93
N ASN A 34 -6.97 4.25 -8.60
CA ASN A 34 -6.48 5.25 -7.65
C ASN A 34 -6.21 4.67 -6.25
N ILE A 35 -7.04 3.74 -5.77
CA ILE A 35 -6.83 3.06 -4.49
C ILE A 35 -5.63 2.11 -4.56
N LEU A 36 -5.50 1.35 -5.64
CA LEU A 36 -4.34 0.46 -5.85
C LEU A 36 -3.04 1.24 -5.92
N ALA A 37 -3.02 2.38 -6.61
CA ALA A 37 -1.85 3.27 -6.67
C ALA A 37 -1.46 3.84 -5.30
N GLN A 38 -2.44 4.10 -4.41
CA GLN A 38 -2.20 4.52 -3.02
C GLN A 38 -1.73 3.39 -2.09
N ILE A 39 -1.85 2.14 -2.54
CA ILE A 39 -1.41 0.95 -1.80
C ILE A 39 -0.08 0.43 -2.37
N ASP A 40 0.36 0.95 -3.51
CA ASP A 40 1.61 0.53 -4.14
C ASP A 40 2.79 0.74 -3.17
N PRO A 41 3.42 -0.35 -2.69
CA PRO A 41 4.55 -0.27 -1.78
C PRO A 41 5.73 0.45 -2.43
N GLY A 42 5.85 0.46 -3.76
CA GLY A 42 6.93 1.18 -4.46
C GLY A 42 6.89 2.68 -4.16
N ASN A 43 5.72 3.31 -4.29
CA ASN A 43 5.53 4.73 -3.97
C ASN A 43 5.83 5.02 -2.49
N LEU A 44 5.47 4.10 -1.60
CA LEU A 44 5.74 4.23 -0.17
C LEU A 44 7.24 4.18 0.12
N LEU A 45 7.97 3.22 -0.47
CA LEU A 45 9.41 3.09 -0.30
C LEU A 45 10.15 4.32 -0.82
N THR A 46 9.76 4.85 -1.99
CA THR A 46 10.31 6.11 -2.51
C THR A 46 10.04 7.28 -1.55
N ASP A 47 8.81 7.40 -1.04
CA ASP A 47 8.48 8.45 -0.07
C ASP A 47 9.29 8.32 1.23
N ILE A 48 9.55 7.09 1.71
CA ILE A 48 10.40 6.84 2.87
C ILE A 48 11.86 7.21 2.57
N GLU A 49 12.38 6.83 1.41
CA GLU A 49 13.74 7.13 0.99
C GLU A 49 14.01 8.64 1.09
N HIS A 50 13.14 9.43 0.46
CA HIS A 50 13.24 10.89 0.50
C HIS A 50 13.10 11.44 1.93
N ARG A 51 12.23 10.88 2.77
CA ARG A 51 12.10 11.30 4.17
C ARG A 51 13.34 10.98 5.00
N ILE A 52 13.96 9.81 4.79
CA ILE A 52 15.23 9.45 5.42
C ILE A 52 16.31 10.45 4.97
N ARG A 53 16.36 10.81 3.69
CA ARG A 53 17.25 11.86 3.16
C ARG A 53 16.97 13.27 3.71
N GLY A 54 15.89 13.46 4.47
CA GLY A 54 15.51 14.74 5.05
C GLY A 54 14.81 15.66 4.05
N GLU A 55 14.12 15.09 3.08
CA GLU A 55 13.40 15.80 2.03
C GLU A 55 11.87 15.77 2.27
N LYS A 56 11.19 16.77 1.74
CA LYS A 56 9.73 16.86 1.73
C LYS A 56 9.22 17.29 0.36
N LYS A 57 8.01 16.84 0.01
CA LYS A 57 7.28 17.38 -1.14
C LYS A 57 6.85 18.81 -0.84
N ASP A 58 7.10 19.72 -1.78
CA ASP A 58 6.57 21.07 -1.76
C ASP A 58 5.11 21.11 -2.22
N MET A 59 4.54 22.32 -2.33
CA MET A 59 3.16 22.51 -2.82
C MET A 59 2.94 22.07 -4.27
N TYR A 60 4.00 21.86 -5.05
CA TYR A 60 3.98 21.40 -6.43
C TYR A 60 4.31 19.90 -6.56
N GLY A 61 4.53 19.21 -5.43
CA GLY A 61 4.89 17.79 -5.39
C GLY A 61 6.36 17.51 -5.68
N GLN A 62 7.22 18.52 -5.72
CA GLN A 62 8.67 18.36 -5.93
C GLN A 62 9.39 18.14 -4.61
N TRP A 63 10.38 17.24 -4.60
CA TRP A 63 11.19 16.97 -3.43
C TRP A 63 12.19 18.10 -3.16
N SER A 64 12.23 18.56 -1.91
CA SER A 64 13.14 19.61 -1.45
C SER A 64 13.69 19.29 -0.07
N LYS A 65 14.98 19.56 0.17
CA LYS A 65 15.63 19.37 1.48
C LYS A 65 14.96 20.26 2.54
N ILE A 66 14.62 19.69 3.69
CA ILE A 66 13.97 20.40 4.81
C ILE A 66 14.93 21.43 5.43
N SER A 67 16.20 21.09 5.53
CA SER A 67 17.25 21.97 6.03
C SER A 67 18.45 21.97 5.08
N ARG A 68 19.02 23.15 4.82
CA ARG A 68 20.29 23.29 4.09
C ARG A 68 21.51 23.04 4.99
N SER A 69 21.33 23.07 6.31
CA SER A 69 22.43 22.96 7.27
C SER A 69 22.69 21.53 7.76
N ASN A 70 21.77 20.60 7.49
CA ASN A 70 21.97 19.22 7.88
C ASN A 70 22.94 18.57 6.88
N GLY A 71 23.91 17.81 7.41
CA GLY A 71 24.81 17.01 6.58
C GLY A 71 24.03 16.05 5.69
N GLU A 72 24.67 15.60 4.62
CA GLU A 72 24.07 14.57 3.78
C GLU A 72 23.97 13.27 4.56
N VAL A 73 22.78 12.68 4.58
CA VAL A 73 22.56 11.37 5.19
C VAL A 73 23.33 10.33 4.40
N SER A 74 23.99 9.39 5.09
CA SER A 74 24.75 8.33 4.44
C SER A 74 23.87 7.53 3.47
N GLU A 75 24.34 7.35 2.23
CA GLU A 75 23.70 6.48 1.24
C GLU A 75 23.60 5.04 1.71
N GLU A 76 24.55 4.60 2.55
CA GLU A 76 24.56 3.26 3.14
C GLU A 76 23.38 3.09 4.10
N LEU A 77 23.12 4.10 4.96
CA LEU A 77 21.94 4.13 5.83
C LEU A 77 20.67 4.01 4.99
N VAL A 78 20.54 4.85 3.96
CA VAL A 78 19.35 4.84 3.09
C VAL A 78 19.16 3.47 2.45
N SER A 79 20.22 2.91 1.86
CA SER A 79 20.19 1.60 1.19
C SER A 79 19.80 0.47 2.14
N ASP A 80 20.38 0.43 3.35
CA ASP A 80 20.10 -0.61 4.35
C ASP A 80 18.64 -0.57 4.80
N PHE A 81 18.12 0.60 5.14
CA PHE A 81 16.74 0.76 5.58
C PHE A 81 15.74 0.48 4.46
N ILE A 82 16.00 0.92 3.23
CA ILE A 82 15.11 0.64 2.09
C ILE A 82 15.12 -0.85 1.75
N SER A 83 16.28 -1.51 1.83
CA SER A 83 16.38 -2.97 1.59
C SER A 83 15.60 -3.75 2.65
N PHE A 84 15.77 -3.39 3.93
CA PHE A 84 15.01 -3.99 5.02
C PHE A 84 13.50 -3.75 4.86
N LEU A 85 13.11 -2.51 4.60
CA LEU A 85 11.70 -2.15 4.41
C LEU A 85 11.10 -2.81 3.18
N GLY A 86 11.83 -2.98 2.09
CA GLY A 86 11.34 -3.69 0.90
C GLY A 86 10.96 -5.15 1.19
N SER A 87 11.66 -5.80 2.15
CA SER A 87 11.32 -7.15 2.58
C SER A 87 10.01 -7.23 3.38
N ILE A 88 9.69 -6.17 4.15
CA ILE A 88 8.52 -6.10 5.02
C ILE A 88 7.31 -5.47 4.31
N LEU A 89 7.52 -4.30 3.72
CA LEU A 89 6.51 -3.47 3.06
C LEU A 89 6.36 -3.91 1.60
N ASN A 90 5.76 -5.08 1.40
CA ASN A 90 5.39 -5.55 0.08
C ASN A 90 3.86 -5.66 -0.06
N GLN A 91 3.41 -5.98 -1.28
CA GLN A 91 1.99 -6.03 -1.60
C GLN A 91 1.25 -7.10 -0.78
N ASN A 92 1.92 -8.22 -0.45
CA ASN A 92 1.33 -9.28 0.36
C ASN A 92 1.09 -8.80 1.79
N THR A 93 2.06 -8.10 2.39
CA THR A 93 1.92 -7.54 3.73
C THR A 93 0.78 -6.54 3.82
N SER A 94 0.63 -5.66 2.82
CA SER A 94 -0.43 -4.64 2.80
C SER A 94 -1.83 -5.22 2.66
N MET A 95 -1.95 -6.39 2.01
CA MET A 95 -3.22 -7.10 1.77
C MET A 95 -3.53 -8.20 2.78
N SER A 96 -2.61 -8.45 3.72
CA SER A 96 -2.74 -9.47 4.75
C SER A 96 -3.90 -9.20 5.70
N ASN A 97 -4.27 -10.23 6.46
CA ASN A 97 -5.28 -10.17 7.50
C ASN A 97 -4.65 -10.40 8.87
N PHE A 98 -3.75 -9.49 9.26
CA PHE A 98 -3.04 -9.63 10.54
C PHE A 98 -3.99 -9.47 11.70
N LYS A 99 -3.78 -10.29 12.73
CA LYS A 99 -4.31 -10.09 14.07
C LYS A 99 -3.50 -9.03 14.80
N GLU A 100 -4.10 -8.42 15.81
CA GLU A 100 -3.45 -7.38 16.61
C GLU A 100 -2.13 -7.86 17.22
N GLN A 101 -2.09 -9.09 17.75
CA GLN A 101 -0.86 -9.68 18.30
C GLN A 101 0.25 -9.84 17.25
N GLU A 102 -0.11 -10.19 16.01
CA GLU A 102 0.87 -10.35 14.93
C GLU A 102 1.48 -9.00 14.55
N VAL A 103 0.66 -7.95 14.50
CA VAL A 103 1.13 -6.57 14.29
C VAL A 103 2.08 -6.14 15.41
N THR A 104 1.72 -6.40 16.67
CA THR A 104 2.59 -6.09 17.82
C THR A 104 3.94 -6.80 17.70
N ASN A 105 3.95 -8.11 17.45
CA ASN A 105 5.18 -8.89 17.32
C ASN A 105 6.08 -8.38 16.16
N MET A 106 5.47 -8.03 15.02
CA MET A 106 6.21 -7.45 13.89
C MET A 106 6.80 -6.08 14.23
N MET A 107 6.03 -5.24 14.93
CA MET A 107 6.51 -3.92 15.36
C MET A 107 7.65 -4.03 16.37
N GLU A 108 7.57 -4.95 17.33
CA GLU A 108 8.66 -5.21 18.28
C GLU A 108 9.95 -5.63 17.56
N MET A 109 9.86 -6.56 16.61
CA MET A 109 10.99 -6.98 15.78
C MET A 109 11.59 -5.81 14.99
N ILE A 110 10.75 -4.97 14.38
CA ILE A 110 11.21 -3.80 13.62
C ILE A 110 11.91 -2.79 14.54
N ILE A 111 11.32 -2.47 15.70
CA ILE A 111 11.90 -1.54 16.65
C ILE A 111 13.27 -2.04 17.13
N ASP A 112 13.37 -3.33 17.46
CA ASP A 112 14.62 -3.92 17.91
C ASP A 112 15.70 -3.91 16.82
N TRP A 113 15.34 -4.27 15.59
CA TRP A 113 16.25 -4.22 14.45
C TRP A 113 16.70 -2.80 14.13
N VAL A 114 15.78 -1.83 14.04
CA VAL A 114 16.06 -0.42 13.77
C VAL A 114 17.01 0.14 14.83
N ARG A 115 16.70 -0.09 16.11
CA ARG A 115 17.54 0.35 17.23
C ARG A 115 18.94 -0.25 17.13
N THR A 116 19.03 -1.56 16.94
CA THR A 116 20.33 -2.26 16.88
C THR A 116 21.15 -1.79 15.69
N ASN A 117 20.55 -1.71 14.50
CA ASN A 117 21.21 -1.27 13.28
C ASN A 117 21.74 0.17 13.40
N LEU A 118 20.92 1.11 13.89
CA LEU A 118 21.36 2.51 14.08
C LEU A 118 22.52 2.63 15.08
N VAL A 119 22.52 1.84 16.16
CA VAL A 119 23.58 1.89 17.17
C VAL A 119 24.86 1.23 16.67
N VAL A 120 24.76 0.06 16.04
CA VAL A 120 25.94 -0.71 15.59
C VAL A 120 26.63 -0.04 14.42
N ASN A 121 25.88 0.56 13.49
CA ASN A 121 26.42 1.19 12.28
C ASN A 121 26.50 2.73 12.39
N ALA A 122 26.35 3.28 13.59
CA ALA A 122 26.33 4.72 13.86
C ALA A 122 27.51 5.48 13.23
N GLU A 123 28.71 4.92 13.36
CA GLU A 123 29.97 5.48 12.83
C GLU A 123 29.94 5.47 11.29
N ASN A 124 29.60 4.33 10.67
CA ASN A 124 29.51 4.17 9.21
C ASN A 124 28.45 5.11 8.60
N TYR A 125 27.35 5.32 9.32
CA TYR A 125 26.28 6.22 8.89
C TYR A 125 26.59 7.69 9.13
N GLY A 126 27.68 8.02 9.84
CA GLY A 126 28.05 9.39 10.17
C GLY A 126 27.08 10.08 11.15
N ILE A 127 26.36 9.31 11.96
CA ILE A 127 25.38 9.81 12.93
C ILE A 127 25.79 9.58 14.38
N GLU A 128 26.99 9.05 14.64
CA GLU A 128 27.49 8.79 15.99
C GLU A 128 27.38 10.03 16.90
N GLY A 129 26.69 9.87 18.04
CA GLY A 129 26.44 10.94 19.00
C GLY A 129 25.34 11.94 18.61
N ASN A 130 24.78 11.86 17.40
CA ASN A 130 23.68 12.71 16.95
C ASN A 130 22.30 12.11 17.28
N TYR A 131 21.97 12.00 18.57
CA TYR A 131 20.71 11.40 19.05
C TYR A 131 19.43 11.89 18.35
N PRO A 132 19.26 13.19 18.04
CA PRO A 132 18.10 13.64 17.28
C PRO A 132 17.93 12.96 15.93
N GLU A 133 19.04 12.59 15.28
CA GLU A 133 19.01 11.91 13.99
C GLU A 133 18.63 10.43 14.12
N TYR A 134 19.07 9.76 15.20
CA TYR A 134 18.59 8.41 15.55
C TYR A 134 17.06 8.40 15.70
N ASP A 135 16.55 9.33 16.52
CA ASP A 135 15.12 9.43 16.80
C ASP A 135 14.34 9.76 15.54
N ARG A 136 14.85 10.66 14.70
CA ARG A 136 14.22 11.03 13.42
C ARG A 136 14.10 9.83 12.50
N VAL A 137 15.19 9.11 12.26
CA VAL A 137 15.19 7.93 11.37
C VAL A 137 14.31 6.85 11.97
N ALA A 138 14.46 6.50 13.24
CA ALA A 138 13.65 5.48 13.91
C ALA A 138 12.16 5.81 13.85
N HIS A 139 11.78 7.07 14.06
CA HIS A 139 10.39 7.51 13.99
C HIS A 139 9.82 7.39 12.57
N ILE A 140 10.57 7.78 11.54
CA ILE A 140 10.13 7.64 10.13
C ILE A 140 9.87 6.17 9.80
N ILE A 141 10.80 5.28 10.15
CA ILE A 141 10.68 3.85 9.85
C ILE A 141 9.50 3.23 10.62
N CYS A 142 9.45 3.40 11.94
CA CYS A 142 8.43 2.79 12.78
C CYS A 142 7.03 3.32 12.49
N SER A 143 6.87 4.64 12.27
CA SER A 143 5.56 5.22 11.94
C SER A 143 5.03 4.70 10.60
N THR A 144 5.91 4.49 9.63
CA THR A 144 5.53 3.99 8.31
C THR A 144 5.13 2.52 8.38
N CYS A 145 5.93 1.67 9.02
CA CYS A 145 5.60 0.26 9.24
C CYS A 145 4.28 0.11 10.01
N PHE A 146 4.10 0.88 11.08
CA PHE A 146 2.87 0.89 11.86
C PHE A 146 1.65 1.24 11.01
N THR A 147 1.76 2.26 10.16
CA THR A 147 0.67 2.68 9.27
C THR A 147 0.28 1.57 8.30
N VAL A 148 1.26 0.88 7.70
CA VAL A 148 0.99 -0.25 6.79
C VAL A 148 0.35 -1.41 7.51
N PHE A 149 0.88 -1.84 8.66
CA PHE A 149 0.27 -2.92 9.42
C PHE A 149 -1.11 -2.57 9.95
N LYS A 150 -1.35 -1.30 10.31
CA LYS A 150 -2.67 -0.86 10.75
C LYS A 150 -3.71 -0.97 9.63
N ARG A 151 -3.32 -0.77 8.37
CA ARG A 151 -4.20 -0.99 7.20
C ARG A 151 -4.47 -2.48 6.95
N ALA A 152 -3.45 -3.31 7.14
CA ALA A 152 -3.57 -4.77 7.04
C ALA A 152 -4.29 -5.41 8.26
N LEU A 153 -4.47 -4.66 9.35
CA LEU A 153 -5.13 -5.14 10.55
C LEU A 153 -6.57 -5.57 10.23
N ASN A 154 -6.87 -6.81 10.60
CA ASN A 154 -8.14 -7.46 10.33
C ASN A 154 -8.53 -7.42 8.85
N GLY A 155 -7.61 -7.27 7.88
CA GLY A 155 -7.92 -7.28 6.45
C GLY A 155 -8.92 -6.20 6.03
N ALA A 156 -8.90 -5.04 6.69
CA ALA A 156 -9.81 -3.94 6.37
C ALA A 156 -9.61 -3.44 4.93
N GLU A 157 -8.35 -3.28 4.52
CA GLU A 157 -8.00 -2.84 3.17
C GLU A 157 -8.37 -3.89 2.12
N SER A 158 -8.03 -5.16 2.34
CA SER A 158 -8.34 -6.24 1.39
C SER A 158 -9.85 -6.44 1.22
N ARG A 159 -10.64 -6.35 2.29
CA ARG A 159 -12.11 -6.35 2.20
C ARG A 159 -12.66 -5.15 1.43
N LYS A 160 -12.08 -3.97 1.61
CA LYS A 160 -12.50 -2.76 0.90
C LYS A 160 -12.27 -2.91 -0.61
N ILE A 161 -11.08 -3.37 -1.00
CA ILE A 161 -10.75 -3.63 -2.42
C ILE A 161 -11.66 -4.72 -2.99
N PHE A 162 -11.83 -5.83 -2.27
CA PHE A 162 -12.67 -6.94 -2.74
C PHE A 162 -14.15 -6.56 -2.86
N ARG A 163 -14.68 -5.72 -1.97
CA ARG A 163 -16.04 -5.18 -2.08
C ARG A 163 -16.21 -4.30 -3.33
N MET A 164 -15.20 -3.50 -3.66
CA MET A 164 -15.21 -2.68 -4.88
C MET A 164 -15.17 -3.55 -6.14
N MET A 165 -14.39 -4.64 -6.14
CA MET A 165 -14.33 -5.57 -7.27
C MET A 165 -15.64 -6.37 -7.45
N LYS A 166 -16.22 -6.91 -6.37
CA LYS A 166 -17.47 -7.70 -6.45
C LYS A 166 -18.67 -6.90 -6.94
N MET A 167 -18.71 -5.60 -6.68
CA MET A 167 -19.77 -4.73 -7.19
C MET A 167 -19.74 -4.58 -8.73
N ASN A 168 -18.62 -4.93 -9.40
CA ASN A 168 -18.54 -4.97 -10.86
C ASN A 168 -19.17 -6.24 -11.45
N GLU A 169 -19.15 -7.38 -10.74
CA GLU A 169 -19.70 -8.64 -11.27
C GLU A 169 -21.24 -8.69 -11.23
N THR A 170 -21.88 -7.91 -10.34
CA THR A 170 -23.34 -8.00 -10.15
C THR A 170 -24.14 -7.25 -11.23
N ILE A 171 -23.50 -6.40 -12.04
CA ILE A 171 -24.17 -5.59 -13.09
C ILE A 171 -24.15 -6.30 -14.45
N ASN A 172 -23.36 -7.36 -14.62
CA ASN A 172 -23.28 -8.13 -15.85
C ASN A 172 -23.49 -9.64 -15.58
N PRO A 173 -24.74 -10.10 -15.31
CA PRO A 173 -25.00 -11.51 -14.99
C PRO A 173 -24.76 -12.49 -16.15
N SER A 174 -24.25 -12.04 -17.31
CA SER A 174 -23.93 -12.88 -18.46
C SER A 174 -22.44 -13.17 -18.59
N LYS A 175 -21.91 -14.00 -17.68
CA LYS A 175 -20.86 -15.02 -17.90
C LYS A 175 -20.26 -15.45 -16.56
N GLU A 176 -20.87 -16.44 -15.92
CA GLU A 176 -20.16 -17.31 -14.98
C GLU A 176 -18.96 -17.93 -15.74
N ASN A 177 -17.75 -17.46 -15.46
CA ASN A 177 -16.54 -18.12 -15.92
C ASN A 177 -15.46 -18.09 -14.82
N LYS A 178 -15.43 -19.18 -14.04
CA LYS A 178 -14.26 -19.96 -13.57
C LYS A 178 -13.10 -19.27 -12.84
N PHE A 179 -13.09 -17.96 -12.60
CA PHE A 179 -11.96 -17.30 -11.94
C PHE A 179 -11.90 -17.54 -10.42
N THR A 180 -13.04 -17.89 -9.80
CA THR A 180 -13.14 -18.16 -8.35
C THR A 180 -12.54 -19.49 -7.92
N ASP A 181 -12.25 -20.41 -8.83
CA ASP A 181 -11.64 -21.70 -8.48
C ASP A 181 -10.10 -21.64 -8.41
N ASN A 182 -9.45 -20.62 -9.00
CA ASN A 182 -8.01 -20.45 -8.88
C ASN A 182 -7.55 -19.80 -7.56
N PHE A 183 -8.47 -19.20 -6.79
CA PHE A 183 -8.15 -18.56 -5.50
C PHE A 183 -8.49 -19.44 -4.28
N LYS A 184 -8.93 -20.68 -4.48
CA LYS A 184 -9.13 -21.66 -3.37
C LYS A 184 -7.85 -22.43 -2.99
N PHE A 185 -6.73 -22.17 -3.66
CA PHE A 185 -5.48 -22.93 -3.48
C PHE A 185 -4.34 -22.16 -2.80
N TRP A 186 -4.60 -20.96 -2.29
CA TRP A 186 -3.65 -20.16 -1.48
C TRP A 186 -4.25 -19.80 -0.14
#